data_AF-A0A8S0W571-F1
#
_entry.id   AF-A0A8S0W571-F1
#
_cell.length_a   1.000
_cell.length_b   1.000
_cell.length_c   1.000
_cell.angle_alpha   90.00
_cell.angle_beta   90.00
_cell.angle_gamma   90.00
#
_symmetry.space_group_name_H-M   'P 1'
#
loop_
_entity.id
_entity.type
_entity.pdbx_description
1 polymer ?
#
loop_
_entity_poly.entity_id
_entity_poly.type
_entity_poly.pdbx_seq_one_letter_code
_entity_poly.pdbx_strand_id
1 'polypeptide(L)'
;MLVFDLGTRKDWVKYTPGVIKLITGRRYPVQVDLDVVDSLQKGGTSPTEIDYVCVSHCHWDHSLFKSGYPEDPTSHFTSGLFPLEGRTKFLNPTYWTPIGPFPRALDFFGDGSLYVVDSPGHLVGHVKILARTSSDGGWIYLGWIYLGGDNAHH
;
A
#
# COMPACT_ATOMS: atom_id res chain seq x y z
N MET A 1 13.32 -8.59 -3.47
CA MET A 1 12.36 -8.57 -2.34
C MET A 1 11.31 -7.49 -2.55
N LEU A 2 10.06 -7.78 -2.19
CA LEU A 2 8.93 -6.86 -2.29
C LEU A 2 8.31 -6.66 -0.90
N VAL A 3 7.99 -5.41 -0.57
CA VAL A 3 7.15 -5.04 0.58
C VAL A 3 5.80 -4.55 0.08
N PHE A 4 4.73 -4.98 0.76
CA PHE A 4 3.36 -4.59 0.46
C PHE A 4 2.85 -3.64 1.55
N ASP A 5 2.58 -2.40 1.17
CA ASP A 5 2.30 -1.24 2.03
C ASP A 5 3.40 -0.91 3.06
N LEU A 6 3.31 0.29 3.62
CA LEU A 6 4.32 0.84 4.56
C LEU A 6 3.79 1.10 5.97
N GLY A 7 2.49 0.88 6.18
CA GLY A 7 1.84 1.12 7.47
C GLY A 7 1.90 2.59 7.92
N THR A 8 1.69 2.80 9.22
CA THR A 8 1.82 4.11 9.86
C THR A 8 3.23 4.26 10.42
N ARG A 9 3.82 5.45 10.30
CA ARG A 9 5.14 5.75 10.88
C ARG A 9 5.05 5.92 12.41
N LYS A 10 6.10 5.54 13.14
CA LYS A 10 6.18 5.73 14.60
C LYS A 10 6.19 7.19 15.02
N ASP A 11 6.83 8.05 14.22
CA ASP A 11 6.83 9.50 14.40
C ASP A 11 5.68 10.18 13.63
N TRP A 12 4.47 9.62 13.76
CA TRP A 12 3.25 10.08 13.08
C TRP A 12 2.93 11.55 13.34
N VAL A 13 3.41 12.11 14.44
CA VAL A 13 3.32 13.54 14.78
C VAL A 13 3.97 14.47 13.75
N LYS A 14 4.81 13.93 12.85
CA LYS A 14 5.45 14.66 11.74
C LYS A 14 4.66 14.62 10.43
N TYR A 15 3.48 14.00 10.38
CA TYR A 15 2.63 14.08 9.21
C TYR A 15 2.11 15.51 8.99
N THR A 16 1.49 15.76 7.83
CA THR A 16 0.87 17.06 7.54
C THR A 16 -0.20 17.41 8.57
N PRO A 17 -0.48 18.70 8.82
CA PRO A 17 -1.50 19.11 9.79
C PRO A 17 -2.87 18.44 9.57
N GLY A 18 -3.23 18.21 8.31
CA GLY A 18 -4.47 17.53 7.96
C GLY A 18 -4.51 16.07 8.43
N VAL A 19 -3.42 15.32 8.26
CA VAL A 19 -3.31 13.94 8.77
C VAL A 19 -3.30 13.92 10.30
N ILE A 20 -2.59 14.85 10.94
CA ILE A 20 -2.61 14.98 12.40
C ILE A 20 -4.05 15.17 12.90
N LYS A 21 -4.81 16.08 12.28
CA LYS A 21 -6.23 16.29 12.64
C LYS A 21 -7.08 15.03 12.47
N LEU A 22 -6.86 14.25 11.40
CA LEU A 22 -7.55 12.97 11.18
C LEU A 22 -7.18 11.93 12.23
N ILE A 23 -5.91 11.88 12.66
CA ILE A 23 -5.43 10.95 13.69
C ILE A 23 -5.97 11.34 15.06
N THR A 24 -5.81 12.61 15.47
CA THR A 24 -6.21 13.09 16.80
C THR A 24 -7.71 13.27 16.95
N GLY A 25 -8.46 13.35 15.85
CA GLY A 25 -9.92 13.36 15.85
C GLY A 25 -10.55 12.00 16.15
N ARG A 26 -9.76 10.92 16.23
CA ARG A 26 -10.25 9.58 16.56
C ARG A 26 -10.44 9.40 18.05
N ARG A 27 -11.35 8.49 18.40
CA ARG A 27 -11.70 8.16 19.79
C ARG A 27 -10.61 7.39 20.54
N TYR A 28 -9.61 6.85 19.83
CA TYR A 28 -8.57 5.99 20.40
C TYR A 28 -7.19 6.59 20.19
N PRO A 29 -6.29 6.46 21.19
CA PRO A 29 -4.92 6.92 21.05
C PRO A 29 -4.19 6.13 19.95
N VAL A 30 -3.40 6.84 19.14
CA VAL A 30 -2.50 6.22 18.17
C VAL A 30 -1.15 6.01 18.84
N GLN A 31 -0.79 4.74 19.01
CA GLN A 31 0.53 4.31 19.44
C GLN A 31 1.10 3.38 18.37
N VAL A 32 2.32 3.69 17.93
CA VAL A 32 3.03 2.94 16.90
C VAL A 32 4.44 2.72 17.43
N ASP A 33 4.69 1.52 17.94
CA ASP A 33 5.97 1.20 18.58
C ASP A 33 7.08 0.92 17.57
N LEU A 34 6.72 0.30 16.42
CA LEU A 34 7.63 -0.08 15.34
C LEU A 34 7.02 0.38 14.02
N ASP A 35 7.79 1.14 13.25
CA ASP A 35 7.42 1.43 11.86
C ASP A 35 7.92 0.32 10.92
N VAL A 36 7.72 0.50 9.61
CA VAL A 36 8.15 -0.48 8.60
C VAL A 36 9.67 -0.70 8.62
N VAL A 37 10.47 0.33 8.90
CA VAL A 37 11.94 0.21 8.96
C VAL A 37 12.34 -0.64 10.16
N ASP A 38 11.76 -0.37 11.32
CA ASP A 38 12.01 -1.18 12.51
C ASP A 38 11.53 -2.63 12.33
N SER A 39 10.39 -2.81 11.69
CA SER A 39 9.79 -4.12 11.45
C SER A 39 10.65 -4.96 10.50
N LEU A 40 11.18 -4.35 9.43
CA LEU A 40 12.15 -4.98 8.54
C LEU A 40 13.41 -5.38 9.30
N GLN A 41 13.99 -4.45 10.06
CA GLN A 41 15.22 -4.72 10.80
C GLN A 41 15.04 -5.83 11.83
N LYS A 42 13.90 -5.85 12.54
CA LYS A 42 13.56 -6.93 13.48
C LYS A 42 13.40 -8.28 12.78
N GLY A 43 12.93 -8.28 11.53
CA GLY A 43 12.88 -9.46 10.66
C GLY A 43 14.23 -9.90 10.09
N GLY A 44 15.32 -9.19 10.40
CA GLY A 44 16.66 -9.47 9.88
C GLY A 44 16.91 -8.92 8.48
N THR A 45 16.21 -7.85 8.10
CA THR A 45 16.24 -7.28 6.75
C THR A 45 16.42 -5.75 6.78
N SER A 46 17.27 -5.23 5.90
CA SER A 46 17.49 -3.79 5.74
C SER A 46 16.57 -3.20 4.66
N PRO A 47 16.09 -1.95 4.80
CA PRO A 47 15.39 -1.24 3.73
C PRO A 47 16.17 -1.16 2.41
N THR A 48 17.50 -1.20 2.45
CA THR A 48 18.36 -1.18 1.26
C THR A 48 18.29 -2.47 0.44
N GLU A 49 17.76 -3.55 1.01
CA GLU A 49 17.57 -4.84 0.32
C GLU A 49 16.20 -4.92 -0.38
N ILE A 50 15.36 -3.89 -0.23
CA ILE A 50 14.03 -3.82 -0.82
C ILE A 50 14.12 -3.30 -2.26
N ASP A 51 13.74 -4.15 -3.21
CA ASP A 51 13.69 -3.78 -4.63
C ASP A 51 12.39 -3.06 -4.99
N TYR A 52 11.28 -3.49 -4.38
CA TYR A 52 9.94 -3.01 -4.71
C TYR A 52 9.11 -2.72 -3.46
N VAL A 53 8.38 -1.61 -3.50
CA VAL A 53 7.27 -1.32 -2.58
C VAL A 53 6.00 -1.29 -3.43
N CYS A 54 5.08 -2.21 -3.15
CA CYS A 54 3.76 -2.23 -3.74
C CYS A 54 2.80 -1.51 -2.79
N VAL A 55 2.22 -0.40 -3.25
CA VAL A 55 1.24 0.37 -2.49
C VAL A 55 -0.15 -0.07 -2.95
N SER A 56 -0.95 -0.59 -2.03
CA SER A 56 -2.27 -1.18 -2.32
C SER A 56 -3.26 -0.15 -2.87
N HIS A 57 -3.21 1.08 -2.38
CA HIS A 57 -4.03 2.19 -2.85
C HIS A 57 -3.45 3.54 -2.41
N CYS A 58 -3.88 4.59 -3.09
CA CYS A 58 -3.84 5.96 -2.58
C CYS A 58 -5.30 6.42 -2.40
N HIS A 59 -5.64 7.07 -1.30
CA HIS A 59 -7.00 7.60 -1.11
C HIS A 59 -7.37 8.58 -2.25
N TRP A 60 -8.62 8.49 -2.73
CA TRP A 60 -9.13 9.12 -3.96
C TRP A 60 -9.22 10.66 -3.91
N ASP A 61 -9.29 11.26 -2.73
CA ASP A 61 -9.27 12.71 -2.52
C ASP A 61 -7.86 13.32 -2.68
N HIS A 62 -6.87 12.46 -2.96
CA HIS A 62 -5.46 12.80 -3.13
C HIS A 62 -4.97 12.38 -4.51
N SER A 63 -5.51 13.02 -5.54
CA SER A 63 -4.98 12.90 -6.88
C SER A 63 -3.47 13.18 -6.85
N LEU A 64 -2.68 12.24 -7.37
CA LEU A 64 -1.24 12.38 -7.64
C LEU A 64 -0.89 13.58 -8.55
N PHE A 65 -1.92 14.28 -9.04
CA PHE A 65 -1.88 15.42 -9.94
C PHE A 65 -2.34 16.73 -9.29
N LYS A 66 -2.65 16.75 -7.97
CA LYS A 66 -2.83 17.99 -7.19
C LYS A 66 -1.57 18.27 -6.40
N SER A 67 -1.30 19.55 -6.18
CA SER A 67 -0.28 20.01 -5.24
C SER A 67 -0.52 19.37 -3.86
N GLY A 68 0.51 18.76 -3.28
CA GLY A 68 0.49 18.32 -1.89
C GLY A 68 0.94 19.43 -0.95
N TYR A 69 1.13 19.11 0.31
CA TYR A 69 1.76 20.00 1.28
C TYR A 69 3.26 20.16 0.97
N PRO A 70 3.84 21.37 1.10
CA PRO A 70 3.24 22.61 1.61
C PRO A 70 2.48 23.49 0.59
N GLU A 71 2.52 23.16 -0.70
CA GLU A 71 1.93 23.94 -1.79
C GLU A 71 0.39 24.04 -1.68
N ASP A 72 -0.25 22.98 -1.21
CA ASP A 72 -1.63 22.97 -0.71
C ASP A 72 -1.61 22.72 0.82
N PRO A 73 -1.83 23.76 1.65
CA PRO A 73 -1.85 23.63 3.11
C PRO A 73 -2.97 22.72 3.64
N THR A 74 -4.00 22.44 2.85
CA THR A 74 -5.13 21.57 3.23
C THR A 74 -4.88 20.11 2.89
N SER A 75 -3.83 19.82 2.13
CA SER A 75 -3.53 18.47 1.66
C SER A 75 -3.10 17.53 2.80
N HIS A 76 -3.59 16.29 2.73
CA HIS A 76 -3.20 15.19 3.62
C HIS A 76 -1.93 14.45 3.15
N PHE A 77 -1.35 14.83 2.01
CA PHE A 77 -0.13 14.25 1.46
C PHE A 77 0.91 15.32 1.17
N THR A 78 2.18 14.94 1.08
CA THR A 78 3.27 15.84 0.69
C THR A 78 3.43 15.88 -0.83
N SER A 79 3.80 17.01 -1.42
CA SER A 79 3.97 17.13 -2.88
C SER A 79 4.99 16.17 -3.48
N GLY A 80 5.96 15.71 -2.68
CA GLY A 80 6.94 14.69 -3.08
C GLY A 80 6.63 13.28 -2.57
N LEU A 81 5.36 12.95 -2.28
CA LEU A 81 5.00 11.65 -1.67
C LEU A 81 5.51 10.46 -2.49
N PHE A 82 5.41 10.56 -3.81
CA PHE A 82 5.93 9.55 -4.73
C PHE A 82 7.06 10.14 -5.55
N PRO A 83 8.21 9.44 -5.68
CA PRO A 83 9.25 9.83 -6.61
C PRO A 83 8.77 9.53 -8.04
N LEU A 84 8.05 10.48 -8.65
CA LEU A 84 7.45 10.31 -9.98
C LEU A 84 8.50 10.15 -11.07
N GLU A 85 9.68 10.75 -10.90
CA GLU A 85 10.78 10.66 -11.84
C GLU A 85 11.49 9.31 -11.71
N GLY A 86 11.11 8.36 -12.57
CA GLY A 86 11.85 7.11 -12.81
C GLY A 86 11.75 6.04 -11.72
N ARG A 87 11.08 6.31 -10.59
CA ARG A 87 10.95 5.36 -9.47
C ARG A 87 9.52 4.90 -9.18
N THR A 88 8.51 5.61 -9.67
CA THR A 88 7.10 5.21 -9.54
C THR A 88 6.62 4.56 -10.84
N LYS A 89 6.09 3.33 -10.74
CA LYS A 89 5.44 2.63 -11.86
C LYS A 89 3.93 2.58 -11.62
N PHE A 90 3.17 3.20 -12.51
CA PHE A 90 1.72 3.06 -12.54
C PHE A 90 1.35 1.81 -13.32
N LEU A 91 0.60 0.91 -12.69
CA LEU A 91 0.19 -0.31 -13.33
C LEU A 91 -1.07 -0.07 -14.18
N ASN A 92 -1.06 -0.58 -15.41
CA ASN A 92 -2.20 -0.52 -16.32
C ASN A 92 -2.91 -1.88 -16.35
N PRO A 93 -4.20 -1.96 -15.93
CA PRO A 93 -4.92 -3.22 -15.86
C PRO A 93 -5.41 -3.76 -17.22
N THR A 94 -5.24 -3.03 -18.33
CA THR A 94 -5.76 -3.42 -19.67
C THR A 94 -5.34 -4.82 -20.10
N TYR A 95 -4.14 -5.27 -19.73
CA TYR A 95 -3.57 -6.55 -20.17
C TYR A 95 -3.50 -7.60 -19.07
N TRP A 96 -4.18 -7.39 -17.95
CA TRP A 96 -4.17 -8.32 -16.83
C TRP A 96 -5.03 -9.54 -17.14
N THR A 97 -4.58 -10.71 -16.70
CA THR A 97 -5.20 -11.99 -17.02
C THR A 97 -5.89 -12.59 -15.80
N PRO A 98 -6.95 -13.40 -15.97
CA PRO A 98 -7.57 -14.08 -14.84
C PRO A 98 -6.66 -15.12 -14.18
N ILE A 99 -6.80 -15.28 -12.86
CA ILE A 99 -6.22 -16.40 -12.09
C ILE A 99 -7.23 -16.87 -11.03
N GLY A 100 -7.66 -18.14 -11.13
CA GLY A 100 -8.69 -18.69 -10.24
C GLY A 100 -9.96 -17.83 -10.22
N PRO A 101 -10.44 -17.35 -9.06
CA PRO A 101 -11.63 -16.51 -8.96
C PRO A 101 -11.37 -15.04 -9.31
N PHE A 102 -10.11 -14.63 -9.51
CA PHE A 102 -9.75 -13.24 -9.75
C PHE A 102 -9.74 -12.93 -11.25
N PRO A 103 -10.63 -12.05 -11.75
CA PRO A 103 -10.78 -11.80 -13.18
C PRO A 103 -9.62 -11.00 -13.79
N ARG A 104 -8.86 -10.26 -12.97
CA ARG A 104 -7.74 -9.43 -13.41
C ARG A 104 -6.59 -9.55 -12.43
N ALA A 105 -5.50 -10.15 -12.87
CA ALA A 105 -4.24 -10.24 -12.13
C ALA A 105 -3.04 -10.02 -13.05
N LEU A 106 -2.00 -9.42 -12.50
CA LEU A 106 -0.70 -9.22 -13.13
C LEU A 106 0.31 -10.13 -12.45
N ASP A 107 0.91 -11.05 -13.19
CA ASP A 107 2.12 -11.74 -12.75
C ASP A 107 3.27 -10.73 -12.72
N PHE A 108 3.64 -10.29 -11.53
CA PHE A 108 4.54 -9.15 -11.37
C PHE A 108 5.98 -9.49 -11.73
N PHE A 109 6.41 -10.72 -11.44
CA PHE A 109 7.76 -11.22 -11.74
C PHE A 109 7.80 -12.03 -13.05
N GLY A 110 6.65 -12.49 -13.55
CA GLY A 110 6.56 -13.30 -14.77
C GLY A 110 6.90 -14.78 -14.56
N ASP A 111 7.06 -15.21 -13.30
CA ASP A 111 7.40 -16.58 -12.90
C ASP A 111 6.29 -17.27 -12.11
N GLY A 112 5.14 -16.61 -11.93
CA GLY A 112 3.99 -17.11 -11.16
C GLY A 112 4.19 -17.17 -9.65
N SER A 113 5.19 -16.47 -9.11
CA SER A 113 5.44 -16.38 -7.66
C SER A 113 4.60 -15.31 -6.96
N LEU A 114 4.28 -14.21 -7.64
CA LEU A 114 3.51 -13.10 -7.08
C LEU A 114 2.61 -12.46 -8.13
N TYR A 115 1.32 -12.35 -7.79
CA TYR A 115 0.32 -11.66 -8.59
C TYR A 115 -0.16 -10.41 -7.88
N VAL A 116 -0.20 -9.29 -8.59
CA VAL A 116 -0.98 -8.12 -8.19
C VAL A 116 -2.41 -8.34 -8.70
N VAL A 117 -3.38 -8.31 -7.80
CA VAL A 117 -4.78 -8.62 -8.07
C VAL A 117 -5.59 -7.33 -8.00
N ASP A 118 -6.37 -7.07 -9.05
CA ASP A 118 -7.31 -5.94 -9.05
C ASP A 118 -8.46 -6.25 -8.10
N SER A 119 -8.65 -5.41 -7.08
CA SER A 119 -9.61 -5.64 -6.00
C SER A 119 -10.39 -4.36 -5.71
N PRO A 120 -11.17 -3.85 -6.68
CA PRO A 120 -12.00 -2.66 -6.49
C PRO A 120 -13.07 -2.93 -5.42
N GLY A 121 -13.44 -1.89 -4.67
CA GLY A 121 -14.41 -1.98 -3.57
C GLY A 121 -14.25 -0.79 -2.65
N HIS A 122 -13.38 -0.91 -1.65
CA HIS A 122 -13.01 0.18 -0.74
C HIS A 122 -12.60 1.46 -1.50
N LEU A 123 -11.76 1.31 -2.53
CA LEU A 123 -11.32 2.39 -3.41
C LEU A 123 -11.14 1.90 -4.85
N VAL A 124 -11.39 2.78 -5.83
CA VAL A 124 -11.05 2.54 -7.23
C VAL A 124 -9.53 2.46 -7.36
N GLY A 125 -9.04 1.43 -8.07
CA GLY A 125 -7.60 1.18 -8.22
C GLY A 125 -6.95 0.48 -7.02
N HIS A 126 -7.73 0.02 -6.04
CA HIS A 126 -7.22 -0.79 -4.93
C HIS A 126 -6.75 -2.16 -5.44
N VAL A 127 -5.53 -2.53 -5.05
CA VAL A 127 -4.93 -3.83 -5.39
C VAL A 127 -4.64 -4.65 -4.14
N LYS A 128 -4.64 -5.97 -4.31
CA LYS A 128 -4.16 -6.95 -3.33
C LYS A 128 -2.99 -7.72 -3.92
N ILE A 129 -2.21 -8.42 -3.10
CA ILE A 129 -1.21 -9.37 -3.61
C ILE A 129 -1.61 -10.80 -3.30
N LEU A 130 -1.43 -11.68 -4.28
CA LEU A 130 -1.53 -13.13 -4.14
C LEU A 130 -0.13 -13.68 -4.37
N ALA A 131 0.53 -14.17 -3.33
CA ALA A 131 1.89 -14.67 -3.40
C ALA A 131 1.95 -16.17 -3.07
N ARG A 132 2.72 -16.92 -3.86
CA ARG A 132 2.99 -18.34 -3.60
C ARG A 132 4.03 -18.43 -2.49
N THR A 133 3.72 -19.18 -1.43
CA THR A 133 4.60 -19.32 -0.26
C THR A 133 5.36 -20.64 -0.24
N SER A 134 4.96 -21.62 -1.06
CA SER A 134 5.63 -22.91 -1.16
C SER A 134 5.43 -23.57 -2.52
N SER A 135 6.35 -24.46 -2.88
CA SER A 135 6.29 -25.23 -4.14
C SER A 135 5.17 -26.27 -4.17
N ASP A 136 4.66 -26.69 -3.01
CA ASP A 136 3.58 -27.68 -2.87
C ASP A 136 2.17 -27.05 -2.88
N GLY A 137 2.06 -25.73 -3.10
CA GLY A 137 0.79 -25.06 -3.37
C GLY A 137 0.26 -24.15 -2.26
N GLY A 138 1.11 -23.74 -1.31
CA GLY A 138 0.79 -22.70 -0.35
C GLY A 138 0.68 -21.32 -1.01
N TRP A 139 -0.35 -20.56 -0.63
CA TRP A 139 -0.58 -19.19 -1.08
C TRP A 139 -0.92 -18.28 0.10
N ILE A 140 -0.50 -17.04 0.02
CA ILE A 140 -0.95 -15.95 0.90
C ILE A 140 -1.63 -14.88 0.06
N TYR A 141 -2.77 -14.39 0.55
CA TYR A 141 -3.51 -13.28 -0.06
C TYR A 141 -3.51 -12.10 0.91
N LEU A 142 -2.79 -11.03 0.56
CA LEU A 142 -2.63 -9.86 1.41
C LEU A 142 -3.34 -8.66 0.79
N GLY A 143 -4.11 -7.98 1.62
CA GLY A 143 -4.76 -6.72 1.30
C GLY A 143 -4.83 -5.87 2.56
N TRP A 144 -4.68 -4.57 2.41
CA TRP A 144 -4.91 -3.67 3.53
C TRP A 144 -6.41 -3.47 3.75
N ILE A 145 -6.85 -3.64 4.98
CA ILE A 145 -8.22 -3.36 5.41
C ILE A 145 -8.08 -2.19 6.37
N TYR A 146 -8.61 -1.03 5.99
CA TYR A 146 -8.79 0.07 6.92
C TYR A 146 -9.62 -0.48 8.09
N LEU A 147 -9.15 -0.33 9.34
CA LEU A 147 -9.96 -0.59 10.53
C LEU A 147 -11.15 0.37 10.52
N GLY A 148 -12.24 -0.13 9.94
CA GLY A 148 -13.44 0.56 9.50
C GLY A 148 -14.01 -0.31 8.39
N GLY A 149 -14.51 -1.49 8.80
CA GLY A 149 -14.71 -2.66 7.96
C GLY A 149 -15.32 -2.35 6.60
N ASP A 150 -14.71 -2.93 5.57
CA ASP A 150 -15.43 -3.50 4.44
C ASP A 150 -14.42 -4.19 3.52
N ASN A 151 -14.49 -5.53 3.51
CA ASN A 151 -14.01 -6.46 2.48
C ASN A 151 -14.24 -7.93 2.88
N ALA A 152 -14.78 -8.18 4.08
CA ALA A 152 -15.37 -9.46 4.46
C ALA A 152 -16.53 -9.22 5.44
N HIS A 153 -17.74 -9.10 4.91
CA HIS A 153 -18.93 -9.53 5.65
C HIS A 153 -19.29 -10.90 5.09
N HIS A 154 -19.55 -11.84 6.00
CA HIS A 154 -19.84 -13.27 5.78
C HIS A 154 -20.43 -13.66 4.43
#